data_AF-A0A3D1H5F1-F1
#
_entry.id   AF-A0A3D1H5F1-F1
#
_cell.length_a   1.000
_cell.length_b   1.000
_cell.length_c   1.000
_cell.angle_alpha   90.00
_cell.angle_beta   90.00
_cell.angle_gamma   90.00
#
_symmetry.space_group_name_H-M   'P 1'
#
loop_
_entity.id
_entity.type
_entity.pdbx_description
1 polymer ?
#
loop_
_entity_poly.entity_id
_entity_poly.type
_entity_poly.pdbx_seq_one_letter_code
_entity_poly.pdbx_strand_id
1 'polypeptide(L)'
;MDEQEPIDVNLLKRMMLGDFSASSSEGMSSSKETHKSNSQQRKVELDLHFEKLYPTRNNIPPGEKLKLQLEEFSQFLKDLKKNNTRIAYVIVGKGEGVLRAEVKKALLQNKIYHSEVAEAP
;
A
#
# COMPACT_ATOMS: atom_id res chain seq x y z
N MET A 1 -53.42 -29.95 -33.77
CA MET A 1 -53.67 -28.55 -34.16
C MET A 1 -52.86 -27.73 -33.19
N ASP A 2 -51.75 -27.21 -33.69
CA ASP A 2 -50.66 -26.62 -32.92
C ASP A 2 -51.10 -25.34 -32.22
N GLU A 3 -51.05 -25.35 -30.90
CA GLU A 3 -51.25 -24.20 -30.03
C GLU A 3 -49.99 -23.33 -30.12
N GLN A 4 -50.07 -22.23 -30.88
CA GLN A 4 -48.97 -21.27 -30.98
C GLN A 4 -48.81 -20.57 -29.64
N GLU A 5 -47.76 -20.95 -28.90
CA GLU A 5 -47.34 -20.24 -27.69
C GLU A 5 -47.10 -18.76 -28.02
N PRO A 6 -47.62 -17.82 -27.20
CA PRO A 6 -47.45 -16.41 -27.46
C PRO A 6 -45.97 -16.04 -27.39
N ILE A 7 -45.49 -15.36 -28.43
CA ILE A 7 -44.08 -14.95 -28.57
C ILE A 7 -43.71 -14.04 -27.39
N ASP A 8 -42.81 -14.52 -26.53
CA ASP A 8 -42.31 -13.74 -25.39
C ASP A 8 -41.44 -12.59 -25.90
N VAL A 9 -42.00 -11.38 -25.76
CA VAL A 9 -41.38 -10.12 -26.19
C VAL A 9 -40.06 -9.84 -25.46
N ASN A 10 -39.89 -10.35 -24.24
CA ASN A 10 -38.66 -10.21 -23.49
C ASN A 10 -37.57 -11.12 -24.04
N LEU A 11 -37.93 -12.33 -24.46
CA LEU A 11 -37.01 -13.25 -25.11
C LEU A 11 -36.52 -12.69 -26.45
N LEU A 12 -37.43 -12.14 -27.25
CA LEU A 12 -37.09 -11.53 -28.55
C LEU A 12 -36.18 -10.30 -28.37
N LYS A 13 -36.45 -9.44 -27.37
CA LYS A 13 -35.58 -8.31 -27.03
C LYS A 13 -34.18 -8.77 -26.64
N ARG A 14 -34.05 -9.85 -25.86
CA ARG A 14 -32.75 -10.40 -25.43
C ARG A 14 -31.94 -10.98 -26.59
N MET A 15 -32.61 -11.63 -27.54
CA MET A 15 -31.98 -12.10 -28.78
C MET A 15 -31.53 -10.93 -29.68
N MET A 16 -32.32 -9.85 -29.78
CA MET A 16 -31.98 -8.66 -30.57
C MET A 16 -30.87 -7.80 -29.96
N LEU A 17 -30.76 -7.73 -28.63
CA LEU A 17 -29.67 -7.03 -27.95
C LEU A 17 -28.35 -7.84 -27.87
N GLY A 18 -28.34 -9.09 -28.35
CA GLY A 18 -27.11 -9.89 -28.46
C GLY A 18 -26.64 -10.54 -27.17
N ASP A 19 -27.48 -10.59 -26.12
CA ASP A 19 -27.17 -11.25 -24.84
C ASP A 19 -27.16 -12.79 -24.92
N PHE A 20 -27.53 -13.36 -26.08
CA PHE A 20 -27.49 -14.79 -26.33
C PHE A 20 -26.30 -15.12 -27.24
N SER A 21 -25.08 -15.05 -26.70
CA SER A 21 -23.89 -15.52 -27.43
C SER A 21 -23.97 -17.04 -27.60
N ALA A 22 -24.04 -17.51 -28.83
CA ALA A 22 -23.97 -18.92 -29.17
C ALA A 22 -22.63 -19.53 -28.70
N SER A 23 -22.64 -20.20 -27.55
CA SER A 23 -21.68 -21.26 -27.25
C SER A 23 -22.19 -22.12 -26.11
N SER A 24 -22.90 -23.19 -26.46
CA SER A 24 -22.86 -24.41 -25.66
C SER A 24 -21.58 -25.16 -26.04
N SER A 25 -20.51 -24.85 -25.33
CA SER A 25 -19.31 -25.69 -25.16
C SER A 25 -18.67 -25.28 -23.84
N GLU A 26 -18.45 -26.27 -23.00
CA GLU A 26 -17.89 -26.14 -21.66
C GLU A 26 -16.60 -25.32 -21.62
N GLY A 27 -16.47 -24.48 -20.58
CA GLY A 27 -15.21 -23.96 -20.11
C GLY A 27 -14.74 -22.62 -20.70
N MET A 28 -14.60 -21.64 -19.79
CA MET A 28 -13.65 -20.52 -19.81
C MET A 28 -14.14 -19.12 -20.25
N SER A 29 -14.23 -18.25 -19.22
CA SER A 29 -13.99 -16.80 -19.16
C SER A 29 -14.89 -15.84 -19.95
N SER A 30 -15.56 -14.94 -19.22
CA SER A 30 -15.12 -13.55 -19.12
C SER A 30 -16.17 -12.67 -18.42
N SER A 31 -16.14 -12.62 -17.09
CA SER A 31 -16.28 -11.33 -16.42
C SER A 31 -14.87 -10.84 -16.16
N LYS A 32 -14.36 -10.09 -17.14
CA LYS A 32 -13.20 -9.23 -17.03
C LYS A 32 -13.57 -8.10 -16.06
N GLU A 33 -13.71 -8.44 -14.79
CA GLU A 33 -13.34 -7.51 -13.76
C GLU A 33 -11.83 -7.40 -13.88
N THR A 34 -11.37 -6.40 -14.62
CA THR A 34 -10.10 -5.78 -14.31
C THR A 34 -10.19 -5.31 -12.86
N HIS A 35 -10.03 -6.23 -11.91
CA HIS A 35 -9.17 -5.98 -10.78
C HIS A 35 -7.84 -5.62 -11.43
N LYS A 36 -7.72 -4.32 -11.74
CA LYS A 36 -6.47 -3.62 -11.53
C LYS A 36 -6.07 -4.14 -10.16
N SER A 37 -5.19 -5.13 -10.13
CA SER A 37 -4.31 -5.30 -9.01
C SER A 37 -3.60 -3.97 -8.98
N ASN A 38 -4.24 -3.02 -8.32
CA ASN A 38 -3.55 -2.07 -7.51
C ASN A 38 -2.80 -3.00 -6.59
N SER A 39 -1.64 -3.48 -7.06
CA SER A 39 -0.51 -3.66 -6.20
C SER A 39 -0.40 -2.29 -5.56
N GLN A 40 -1.17 -2.11 -4.47
CA GLN A 40 -0.74 -1.37 -3.34
C GLN A 40 0.62 -2.00 -3.07
N GLN A 41 1.63 -1.49 -3.77
CA GLN A 41 3.01 -1.62 -3.39
C GLN A 41 2.92 -1.22 -1.94
N ARG A 42 3.02 -2.20 -1.04
CA ARG A 42 2.85 -1.98 0.39
C ARG A 42 3.87 -0.90 0.70
N LYS A 43 3.42 0.34 0.82
CA LYS A 43 4.29 1.47 1.10
C LYS A 43 4.88 1.10 2.45
N VAL A 44 6.19 0.88 2.49
CA VAL A 44 6.83 0.48 3.74
C VAL A 44 7.06 1.79 4.48
N GLU A 45 6.24 2.03 5.50
CA GLU A 45 6.24 3.27 6.26
C GLU A 45 6.77 2.99 7.66
N LEU A 46 7.70 3.83 8.12
CA LEU A 46 8.19 3.83 9.49
C LEU A 46 7.78 5.14 10.16
N ASP A 47 6.94 5.03 11.17
CA ASP A 47 6.62 6.15 12.04
C ASP A 47 7.59 6.17 13.23
N LEU A 48 8.43 7.20 13.28
CA LEU A 48 9.41 7.38 14.35
C LEU A 48 8.86 8.15 15.55
N HIS A 49 7.57 8.53 15.60
CA HIS A 49 7.01 9.17 16.78
C HIS A 49 7.16 8.26 18.01
N PHE A 50 7.73 8.80 19.09
CA PHE A 50 8.03 8.02 20.28
C PHE A 50 6.78 7.37 20.89
N GLU A 51 5.62 8.04 20.86
CA GLU A 51 4.34 7.48 21.30
C GLU A 51 3.91 6.25 20.49
N LYS A 52 4.31 6.18 19.23
CA LYS A 52 4.02 5.05 18.34
C LYS A 52 4.97 3.87 18.58
N LEU A 53 6.25 4.16 18.82
CA LEU A 53 7.28 3.15 19.08
C LEU A 53 7.18 2.58 20.50
N TYR A 54 6.99 3.43 21.52
CA TYR A 54 6.97 3.05 22.92
C TYR A 54 5.80 3.71 23.67
N PRO A 55 4.56 3.26 23.40
CA PRO A 55 3.35 3.81 24.04
C PRO A 55 3.32 3.67 25.56
N THR A 56 4.09 2.72 26.11
CA THR A 56 4.14 2.44 27.55
C THR A 56 5.25 3.19 28.29
N ARG A 57 6.11 3.96 27.61
CA ARG A 57 7.29 4.58 28.22
C ARG A 57 7.34 6.10 28.09
N ASN A 58 6.33 6.82 28.59
CA ASN A 58 6.28 8.28 28.43
C ASN A 58 7.34 9.07 29.23
N ASN A 59 7.85 8.51 30.32
CA ASN A 59 8.78 9.19 31.25
C ASN A 59 10.27 8.93 30.94
N ILE A 60 10.65 9.03 29.67
CA ILE A 60 12.05 8.94 29.25
C ILE A 60 12.57 10.35 28.90
N PRO A 61 13.81 10.72 29.30
CA PRO A 61 14.39 12.01 28.94
C PRO A 61 14.59 12.14 27.42
N PRO A 62 14.55 13.36 26.86
CA PRO A 62 14.59 13.59 25.41
C PRO A 62 15.79 12.96 24.70
N GLY A 63 16.98 12.99 25.32
CA GLY A 63 18.19 12.40 24.75
C GLY A 63 18.14 10.88 24.62
N GLU A 64 17.50 10.20 25.57
CA GLU A 64 17.29 8.75 25.54
C GLU A 64 16.19 8.39 24.51
N LYS A 65 15.14 9.20 24.40
CA LYS A 65 14.10 9.04 23.37
C LYS A 65 14.71 9.06 21.96
N LEU A 66 15.60 10.01 21.70
CA LEU A 66 16.30 10.14 20.42
C LEU A 66 17.13 8.90 20.08
N LYS A 67 17.88 8.37 21.06
CA LYS A 67 18.69 7.16 20.86
C LYS A 67 17.83 5.95 20.46
N LEU A 68 16.73 5.72 21.19
CA LEU A 68 15.82 4.62 20.89
C LEU A 68 15.19 4.77 19.50
N GLN A 69 14.79 5.98 19.11
CA GLN A 69 14.28 6.24 17.76
C GLN A 69 15.32 5.93 16.67
N LEU A 70 16.59 6.30 16.88
CA LEU A 70 17.67 6.02 15.92
C LEU A 70 18.03 4.53 15.87
N GLU A 71 17.90 3.81 16.98
CA GLU A 71 18.09 2.37 17.03
C GLU A 71 17.01 1.65 16.22
N GLU A 72 15.74 1.98 16.43
CA GLU A 72 14.61 1.47 15.64
C GLU A 72 14.76 1.81 14.14
N PHE A 73 15.18 3.04 13.83
CA PHE A 73 15.48 3.43 12.44
C PHE A 73 16.59 2.56 11.83
N SER A 74 17.66 2.30 12.58
CA SER A 74 18.77 1.45 12.12
C SER A 74 18.34 0.00 11.93
N GLN A 75 17.48 -0.51 12.81
CA GLN A 75 16.88 -1.84 12.68
C GLN A 75 16.03 -1.93 11.42
N PHE A 76 15.15 -0.94 11.21
CA PHE A 76 14.31 -0.84 10.02
C PHE A 76 15.13 -0.79 8.74
N LEU A 77 16.24 -0.03 8.69
CA LEU A 77 17.14 -0.03 7.53
C LEU A 77 17.74 -1.42 7.24
N LYS A 78 18.07 -2.21 8.27
CA LYS A 78 18.54 -3.59 8.08
C LYS A 78 17.43 -4.46 7.51
N ASP A 79 16.21 -4.31 8.00
CA ASP A 79 15.05 -5.06 7.52
C ASP A 79 14.71 -4.71 6.07
N LEU A 80 14.80 -3.43 5.68
CA LEU A 80 14.65 -3.01 4.28
C LEU A 80 15.68 -3.68 3.37
N LYS A 81 16.96 -3.71 3.80
CA LYS A 81 18.04 -4.39 3.05
C LYS A 81 17.77 -5.89 2.93
N LYS A 82 17.30 -6.53 4.00
CA LYS A 82 16.98 -7.97 4.02
C LYS A 82 15.77 -8.31 3.13
N ASN A 83 14.75 -7.46 3.15
CA ASN A 83 13.51 -7.65 2.39
C ASN A 83 13.59 -7.09 0.95
N ASN A 84 14.75 -6.55 0.54
CA ASN A 84 14.97 -5.94 -0.77
C ASN A 84 13.96 -4.84 -1.12
N THR A 85 13.50 -4.10 -0.11
CA THR A 85 12.53 -3.02 -0.27
C THR A 85 13.22 -1.81 -0.89
N ARG A 86 12.72 -1.35 -2.03
CA ARG A 86 13.33 -0.25 -2.80
C ARG A 86 12.92 1.14 -2.33
N ILE A 87 11.72 1.29 -1.78
CA ILE A 87 11.14 2.58 -1.40
C ILE A 87 10.49 2.43 -0.02
N ALA A 88 10.81 3.34 0.89
CA ALA A 88 10.20 3.42 2.21
C ALA A 88 10.00 4.88 2.60
N TYR A 89 8.95 5.15 3.37
CA TYR A 89 8.67 6.47 3.94
C TYR A 89 9.02 6.47 5.42
N VAL A 90 9.63 7.55 5.89
CA VAL A 90 10.03 7.70 7.29
C VAL A 90 9.41 8.98 7.82
N ILE A 91 8.58 8.86 8.84
CA ILE A 91 7.84 9.96 9.43
C ILE A 91 8.54 10.35 10.74
N VAL A 92 9.24 11.48 10.71
CA VAL A 92 10.06 11.99 11.83
C VAL A 92 9.34 13.01 12.73
N GLY A 93 8.12 13.42 12.35
CA GLY A 93 7.31 14.38 13.11
C GLY A 93 7.74 15.85 12.95
N LYS A 94 6.89 16.75 13.45
CA LYS A 94 7.16 18.21 13.50
C LYS A 94 7.79 18.56 14.86
N GLY A 95 9.12 18.53 14.94
CA GLY A 95 9.88 18.95 16.12
C GLY A 95 10.95 19.98 15.77
N GLU A 96 11.97 20.14 16.64
CA GLU A 96 13.14 21.01 16.41
C GLU A 96 14.03 20.59 15.22
N GLY A 97 13.75 19.44 14.61
CA GLY A 97 14.50 18.94 13.46
C GLY A 97 15.77 18.15 13.82
N VAL A 98 16.07 17.95 15.10
CA VAL A 98 17.21 17.13 15.56
C VAL A 98 17.13 15.70 15.03
N LEU A 99 15.96 15.05 15.16
CA LEU A 99 15.74 13.71 14.65
C LEU A 99 15.89 13.64 13.12
N ARG A 100 15.39 14.66 12.39
CA ARG A 100 15.57 14.77 10.93
C ARG A 100 17.04 14.89 10.55
N ALA A 101 17.82 15.69 11.27
CA ALA A 101 19.24 15.87 11.00
C ALA A 101 20.04 14.58 11.21
N GLU A 102 19.77 13.86 12.31
CA GLU A 102 20.43 12.58 12.61
C GLU A 102 20.03 11.48 11.62
N VAL A 103 18.74 11.38 11.25
CA VAL A 103 18.28 10.42 10.22
C VAL A 103 18.93 10.73 8.87
N LYS A 104 19.01 12.00 8.47
CA LYS A 104 19.68 12.42 7.23
C LYS A 104 21.16 12.04 7.22
N LYS A 105 21.85 12.26 8.34
CA LYS A 105 23.26 11.86 8.52
C LYS A 105 23.42 10.33 8.39
N ALA A 106 22.54 9.56 9.02
CA ALA A 106 22.55 8.09 8.91
C ALA A 106 22.27 7.60 7.48
N LEU A 107 21.35 8.23 6.75
CA LEU A 107 21.05 7.92 5.34
C LEU A 107 22.25 8.20 4.42
N LEU A 108 22.90 9.36 4.60
CA LEU A 108 24.11 9.73 3.85
C LEU A 108 25.27 8.75 4.10
N GLN A 109 25.49 8.36 5.36
CA GLN A 109 26.51 7.37 5.73
C GLN A 109 26.26 6.01 5.05
N ASN A 110 24.99 5.60 4.95
CA ASN A 110 24.60 4.36 4.29
C ASN A 110 24.53 4.48 2.75
N LYS A 111 24.85 5.65 2.17
CA LYS A 111 24.72 5.95 0.74
C LYS A 111 23.31 5.67 0.19
N ILE A 112 22.28 5.92 1.00
CA ILE A 112 20.89 5.71 0.62
C ILE A 112 20.35 7.01 0.00
N TYR A 113 19.83 6.91 -1.22
CA TYR A 113 19.14 8.01 -1.86
C TYR A 113 17.85 8.32 -1.10
N HIS A 114 17.66 9.58 -0.74
CA HIS A 114 16.49 10.04 0.00
C HIS A 114 15.96 11.32 -0.60
N SER A 115 14.65 11.53 -0.48
CA SER A 115 13.99 12.79 -0.80
C SER A 115 13.09 13.17 0.36
N GLU A 116 13.05 14.46 0.67
CA GLU A 116 12.23 15.00 1.74
C GLU A 116 10.89 15.44 1.14
N VAL A 117 9.81 14.86 1.64
CA VAL A 117 8.45 15.19 1.20
C VAL A 117 7.74 15.89 2.35
N ALA A 118 7.19 17.08 2.08
CA ALA A 118 6.51 17.89 3.10
C ALA A 118 5.11 17.34 3.46
N GLU A 119 4.54 16.50 2.60
CA GLU A 119 3.19 15.95 2.71
C GLU A 119 3.26 14.42 2.59
N ALA A 120 2.64 13.70 3.53
CA ALA A 120 2.60 12.24 3.49
C ALA A 120 1.68 11.77 2.34
N PRO A 121 2.04 10.71 1.59
CA PRO A 121 1.33 10.27 0.39
C PRO A 121 0.12 9.36 0.67
#